data_AF-A0AAW0IIP1-F1
#
_entry.id   AF-A0AAW0IIP1-F1
#
_cell.length_a   1.000
_cell.length_b   1.000
_cell.length_c   1.000
_cell.angle_alpha   90.00
_cell.angle_beta   90.00
_cell.angle_gamma   90.00
#
_symmetry.space_group_name_H-M   'P 1'
#
loop_
_entity.id
_entity.type
_entity.pdbx_description
1 polymer ?
#
loop_
_entity_poly.entity_id
_entity_poly.type
_entity_poly.pdbx_seq_one_letter_code
_entity_poly.pdbx_strand_id
1 'polypeptide(L)'
;MDMVIPKKTKKTQGRQKIEVKQLDGTKRQVTFSKRRAGLFKKASELCVLCGAEVAVMVITEKDKDKDKENEKGKGKGKTYCFGHPDVDTVVNRYLSENKNNYEDNSGFGDSLPVDVNEFNRQYAEAEKVLEKEKRHLARSSRRRRKEEEVMVG
;
A
#
# COMPACT_ATOMS: atom_id res chain seq x y z
N MET A 1 -55.57 23.75 18.09
CA MET A 1 -54.64 24.17 17.03
C MET A 1 -53.72 23.01 16.73
N ASP A 2 -53.71 22.49 15.51
CA ASP A 2 -52.79 21.41 15.14
C ASP A 2 -51.37 21.95 15.00
N MET A 3 -50.46 21.40 15.80
CA MET A 3 -49.07 21.79 15.83
C MET A 3 -48.37 21.16 14.61
N VAL A 4 -48.14 21.94 13.55
CA VAL A 4 -47.41 21.48 12.36
C VAL A 4 -45.94 21.33 12.72
N ILE A 5 -45.49 20.08 12.92
CA ILE A 5 -44.07 19.77 13.15
C ILE A 5 -43.34 19.84 11.81
N PRO A 6 -42.30 20.68 11.65
CA PRO A 6 -41.56 20.80 10.40
C PRO A 6 -40.82 19.50 10.07
N LYS A 7 -41.08 18.92 8.89
CA LYS A 7 -40.39 17.72 8.42
C LYS A 7 -38.91 18.05 8.14
N LYS A 8 -37.99 17.43 8.89
CA LYS A 8 -36.54 17.54 8.66
C LYS A 8 -36.17 17.02 7.27
N THR A 9 -35.54 17.85 6.45
CA THR A 9 -35.02 17.46 5.12
C THR A 9 -33.66 16.75 5.26
N LYS A 10 -33.43 15.69 4.46
CA LYS A 10 -32.18 14.92 4.48
C LYS A 10 -31.07 15.70 3.76
N LYS A 11 -29.89 15.84 4.40
CA LYS A 11 -28.72 16.55 3.83
C LYS A 11 -28.07 15.82 2.65
N THR A 12 -28.12 14.49 2.62
CA THR A 12 -27.56 13.68 1.52
C THR A 12 -28.44 12.48 1.22
N GLN A 13 -28.28 11.89 0.03
CA GLN A 13 -28.97 10.66 -0.33
C GLN A 13 -28.45 9.42 0.43
N GLY A 14 -27.30 9.52 1.13
CA GLY A 14 -26.67 8.38 1.80
C GLY A 14 -26.04 7.38 0.83
N ARG A 15 -25.72 6.17 1.31
CA ARG A 15 -25.11 5.10 0.48
C ARG A 15 -26.10 4.66 -0.60
N GLN A 16 -25.76 4.91 -1.87
CA GLN A 16 -26.54 4.46 -3.01
C GLN A 16 -26.06 3.09 -3.51
N LYS A 17 -27.01 2.26 -3.96
CA LYS A 17 -26.70 1.02 -4.70
C LYS A 17 -26.16 1.41 -6.08
N ILE A 18 -25.10 0.75 -6.51
CA ILE A 18 -24.52 0.90 -7.85
C ILE A 18 -24.37 -0.47 -8.50
N GLU A 19 -24.45 -0.52 -9.82
CA GLU A 19 -24.21 -1.74 -10.59
C GLU A 19 -22.74 -2.20 -10.48
N VAL A 20 -22.50 -3.51 -10.51
CA VAL A 20 -21.15 -4.09 -10.55
C VAL A 20 -20.68 -4.09 -12.00
N LYS A 21 -20.27 -2.92 -12.47
CA LYS A 21 -19.67 -2.71 -13.79
C LYS A 21 -18.48 -1.78 -13.69
N GLN A 22 -17.69 -1.70 -14.76
CA GLN A 22 -16.62 -0.71 -14.85
C GLN A 22 -17.22 0.70 -14.70
N LEU A 23 -16.61 1.50 -13.83
CA LEU A 23 -16.97 2.90 -13.60
C LEU A 23 -16.03 3.79 -14.41
N ASP A 24 -16.50 4.97 -14.78
CA ASP A 24 -15.72 5.95 -15.53
C ASP A 24 -15.41 7.22 -14.72
N GLY A 25 -14.39 7.95 -15.17
CA GLY A 25 -13.97 9.24 -14.63
C GLY A 25 -13.71 9.24 -13.11
N THR A 26 -14.09 10.33 -12.44
CA THR A 26 -13.84 10.53 -11.00
C THR A 26 -14.52 9.50 -10.10
N LYS A 27 -15.67 8.96 -10.52
CA LYS A 27 -16.39 7.90 -9.77
C LYS A 27 -15.54 6.64 -9.66
N ARG A 28 -14.77 6.29 -10.71
CA ARG A 28 -13.81 5.17 -10.70
C ARG A 28 -12.75 5.37 -9.64
N GLN A 29 -12.08 6.53 -9.62
CA GLN A 29 -10.97 6.83 -8.69
C GLN A 29 -11.42 6.86 -7.22
N VAL A 30 -12.55 7.51 -6.94
CA VAL A 30 -13.11 7.59 -5.58
C VAL A 30 -13.57 6.22 -5.10
N THR A 31 -14.26 5.46 -5.96
CA THR A 31 -14.73 4.10 -5.63
C THR A 31 -13.57 3.16 -5.40
N PHE A 32 -12.54 3.21 -6.27
CA PHE A 32 -11.31 2.45 -6.10
C PHE A 32 -10.67 2.71 -4.73
N SER A 33 -10.48 3.99 -4.39
CA SER A 33 -9.83 4.37 -3.12
C SER A 33 -10.60 3.87 -1.91
N LYS A 34 -11.94 4.02 -1.91
CA LYS A 34 -12.80 3.55 -0.82
C LYS A 34 -12.87 2.03 -0.73
N ARG A 35 -13.01 1.33 -1.87
CA ARG A 35 -13.09 -0.13 -1.91
C ARG A 35 -11.78 -0.79 -1.53
N ARG A 36 -10.64 -0.27 -2.02
CA ARG A 36 -9.30 -0.75 -1.64
C ARG A 36 -9.08 -0.64 -0.12
N ALA A 37 -9.39 0.52 0.47
CA ALA A 37 -9.28 0.71 1.91
C ALA A 37 -10.18 -0.25 2.70
N GLY A 38 -11.45 -0.40 2.27
CA GLY A 38 -12.38 -1.35 2.89
C GLY A 38 -11.93 -2.81 2.77
N LEU A 39 -11.39 -3.19 1.61
CA LEU A 39 -10.84 -4.53 1.36
C LEU A 39 -9.67 -4.83 2.30
N PHE A 40 -8.72 -3.90 2.43
CA PHE A 40 -7.55 -4.08 3.31
C PHE A 40 -7.97 -4.19 4.77
N LYS A 41 -8.95 -3.38 5.21
CA LYS A 41 -9.51 -3.49 6.55
C LYS A 41 -10.12 -4.87 6.79
N LYS A 42 -10.89 -5.40 5.83
CA LYS A 42 -11.47 -6.74 5.94
C LYS A 42 -10.42 -7.86 5.95
N ALA A 43 -9.39 -7.76 5.13
CA ALA A 43 -8.28 -8.72 5.15
C ALA A 43 -7.57 -8.72 6.52
N SER A 44 -7.28 -7.53 7.07
CA SER A 44 -6.68 -7.39 8.40
C SER A 44 -7.57 -7.94 9.52
N GLU A 45 -8.87 -7.67 9.49
CA GLU A 45 -9.83 -8.25 10.44
C GLU A 45 -9.81 -9.79 10.37
N LEU A 46 -9.76 -10.38 9.17
CA LEU A 46 -9.70 -11.83 8.99
C LEU A 46 -8.40 -12.43 9.52
N CYS A 47 -7.25 -11.80 9.28
CA CYS A 47 -5.97 -12.24 9.84
C CYS A 47 -6.03 -12.32 11.38
N VAL A 48 -6.57 -11.27 12.02
CA VAL A 48 -6.63 -11.18 13.48
C VAL A 48 -7.64 -12.17 14.07
N LEU A 49 -8.83 -12.29 13.47
CA LEU A 49 -9.91 -13.12 14.02
C LEU A 49 -9.64 -14.61 13.85
N CYS A 50 -9.05 -15.00 12.72
CA CYS A 50 -8.92 -16.41 12.35
C CYS A 50 -7.46 -16.90 12.40
N GLY A 51 -6.49 -16.04 12.68
CA GLY A 51 -5.07 -16.38 12.52
C GLY A 51 -4.69 -16.71 11.07
N ALA A 52 -5.46 -16.17 10.10
CA ALA A 52 -5.29 -16.50 8.69
C ALA A 52 -4.10 -15.77 8.07
N GLU A 53 -3.29 -16.50 7.32
CA GLU A 53 -2.26 -15.93 6.45
C GLU A 53 -2.90 -15.49 5.13
N VAL A 54 -2.81 -14.20 4.82
CA VAL A 54 -3.54 -13.58 3.71
C VAL A 54 -2.63 -12.63 2.97
N ALA A 55 -2.67 -12.66 1.64
CA ALA A 55 -2.10 -11.63 0.78
C ALA A 55 -3.17 -11.05 -0.15
N VAL A 56 -3.22 -9.73 -0.24
CA VAL A 56 -4.11 -8.97 -1.13
C VAL A 56 -3.25 -8.02 -1.96
N MET A 57 -3.33 -8.15 -3.29
CA MET A 57 -2.65 -7.26 -4.23
C MET A 57 -3.67 -6.59 -5.15
N VAL A 58 -3.58 -5.26 -5.27
CA VAL A 58 -4.46 -4.45 -6.11
C VAL A 58 -3.59 -3.60 -7.04
N ILE A 59 -3.76 -3.81 -8.35
CA ILE A 59 -3.00 -3.12 -9.39
C ILE A 59 -3.94 -2.13 -10.10
N THR A 60 -3.53 -0.87 -10.22
CA THR A 60 -4.23 0.09 -11.07
C THR A 60 -3.54 0.17 -12.40
N GLU A 61 -4.27 0.07 -13.50
CA GLU A 61 -3.73 0.48 -14.79
C GLU A 61 -3.55 2.01 -14.79
N LYS A 62 -2.37 2.51 -15.18
CA LYS A 62 -2.30 3.92 -15.60
C LYS A 62 -3.09 4.02 -16.89
N ASP A 63 -3.91 5.07 -17.00
CA ASP A 63 -4.54 5.43 -18.27
C ASP A 63 -3.42 5.45 -19.31
N LYS A 64 -3.48 4.52 -20.28
CA LYS A 64 -2.61 4.56 -21.44
C LYS A 64 -3.01 5.84 -22.14
N ASP A 65 -2.20 6.88 -22.05
CA ASP A 65 -2.27 7.97 -23.02
C ASP A 65 -2.21 7.28 -24.38
N LYS A 66 -3.32 7.34 -25.13
CA LYS A 66 -3.48 6.65 -26.41
C LYS A 66 -2.54 7.20 -27.49
N ASP A 67 -1.76 8.22 -27.14
CA ASP A 67 -0.88 8.96 -28.02
C ASP A 67 0.56 8.83 -27.52
N LYS A 68 1.21 7.68 -27.75
CA LYS A 68 2.66 7.59 -27.98
C LYS A 68 3.09 6.17 -28.36
N GLU A 69 3.40 6.07 -29.65
CA GLU A 69 3.92 4.94 -30.43
C GLU A 69 5.36 4.52 -30.05
N ASN A 70 5.77 4.63 -28.78
CA ASN A 70 7.11 4.20 -28.34
C ASN A 70 7.01 2.98 -27.42
N GLU A 71 7.40 1.82 -27.97
CA GLU A 71 7.27 0.46 -27.45
C GLU A 71 8.07 0.14 -26.16
N LYS A 72 8.85 1.07 -25.61
CA LYS A 72 9.73 0.81 -24.46
C LYS A 72 9.41 1.69 -23.27
N GLY A 73 8.26 1.42 -22.66
CA GLY A 73 7.88 2.08 -21.41
C GLY A 73 6.43 1.87 -21.03
N LYS A 74 5.92 0.62 -21.06
CA LYS A 74 4.61 0.29 -20.47
C LYS A 74 4.60 0.81 -19.03
N GLY A 75 3.88 1.91 -18.81
CA GLY A 75 3.81 2.58 -17.52
C GLY A 75 3.32 1.60 -16.47
N LYS A 76 4.22 1.17 -15.58
CA LYS A 76 3.89 0.28 -14.47
C LYS A 76 2.75 0.93 -13.68
N GLY A 77 1.63 0.23 -13.61
CA GLY A 77 0.51 0.60 -12.76
C GLY A 77 0.93 0.77 -11.31
N LYS A 78 0.25 1.62 -10.53
CA LYS A 78 0.48 1.65 -9.09
C LYS A 78 -0.04 0.35 -8.49
N THR A 79 0.80 -0.30 -7.69
CA THR A 79 0.43 -1.49 -6.93
C THR A 79 0.18 -1.12 -5.48
N TYR A 80 -0.79 -1.77 -4.88
CA TYR A 80 -1.11 -1.66 -3.46
C TYR A 80 -1.21 -3.06 -2.91
N CYS A 81 -0.52 -3.33 -1.81
CA CYS A 81 -0.48 -4.65 -1.21
C CYS A 81 -0.80 -4.60 0.29
N PHE A 82 -1.33 -5.71 0.78
CA PHE A 82 -1.50 -6.04 2.20
C PHE A 82 -1.16 -7.52 2.35
N GLY A 83 -0.38 -7.88 3.37
CA GLY A 83 0.04 -9.25 3.62
C GLY A 83 0.19 -9.54 5.10
N HIS A 84 -0.11 -10.76 5.51
CA HIS A 84 0.20 -11.29 6.84
C HIS A 84 0.62 -12.77 6.70
N PRO A 85 1.78 -13.19 7.23
CA PRO A 85 2.78 -12.39 7.95
C PRO A 85 3.48 -11.34 7.08
N ASP A 86 3.67 -11.63 5.79
CA ASP A 86 4.15 -10.71 4.76
C ASP A 86 3.58 -11.12 3.39
N VAL A 87 3.52 -10.19 2.44
CA VAL A 87 2.98 -10.44 1.09
C VAL A 87 3.81 -11.49 0.36
N ASP A 88 5.14 -11.35 0.38
CA ASP A 88 6.03 -12.21 -0.40
C ASP A 88 6.05 -13.63 0.18
N THR A 89 5.92 -13.77 1.50
CA THR A 89 5.85 -15.08 2.16
C THR A 89 4.66 -15.89 1.64
N VAL A 90 3.47 -15.28 1.61
CA VAL A 90 2.25 -15.94 1.14
C VAL A 90 2.32 -16.22 -0.37
N VAL A 91 2.83 -15.27 -1.15
CA VAL A 91 2.97 -15.42 -2.60
C VAL A 91 3.99 -16.50 -2.96
N ASN A 92 5.16 -16.52 -2.32
CA ASN A 92 6.19 -17.52 -2.58
C ASN A 92 5.72 -18.92 -2.21
N ARG A 93 4.98 -19.06 -1.10
CA ARG A 93 4.34 -20.32 -0.73
C ARG A 93 3.36 -20.77 -1.80
N TYR A 94 2.46 -19.89 -2.22
CA TYR A 94 1.50 -20.19 -3.29
C TYR A 94 2.18 -20.58 -4.61
N LEU A 95 3.24 -19.88 -5.01
CA LEU A 95 3.97 -20.17 -6.25
C LEU A 95 4.79 -21.46 -6.16
N SER A 96 5.38 -21.77 -5.01
CA SER A 96 6.14 -23.00 -4.79
C SER A 96 5.22 -24.22 -4.72
N GLU A 97 4.05 -24.11 -4.08
CA GLU A 97 3.02 -25.16 -4.07
C GLU A 97 2.53 -25.49 -5.48
N ASN A 98 2.42 -24.49 -6.37
CA ASN A 98 2.04 -24.70 -7.76
C ASN A 98 3.14 -25.34 -8.62
N LYS A 99 4.43 -25.20 -8.25
CA LYS A 99 5.54 -25.87 -8.96
C LYS A 99 5.63 -27.36 -8.68
N ASN A 100 5.15 -27.83 -7.53
CA ASN A 100 5.14 -29.26 -7.18
C ASN A 100 4.15 -30.10 -8.02
N ASN A 101 3.32 -29.48 -8.87
CA ASN A 101 2.45 -30.19 -9.82
C ASN A 101 3.07 -30.33 -11.22
N TYR A 102 4.26 -29.77 -11.46
CA TYR A 102 4.92 -29.76 -12.76
C TYR A 102 6.44 -29.76 -12.59
N GLU A 103 7.00 -30.76 -11.90
CA GLU A 103 8.19 -31.47 -12.39
C GLU A 103 8.50 -32.73 -11.58
N ASP A 104 8.85 -33.74 -12.36
CA ASP A 104 9.42 -35.03 -12.02
C ASP A 104 10.82 -34.86 -11.41
N ASN A 105 11.23 -35.86 -10.64
CA ASN A 105 12.57 -36.13 -10.10
C ASN A 105 13.69 -35.12 -10.41
N SER A 106 14.13 -34.39 -9.38
CA SER A 106 15.50 -34.53 -8.89
C SER A 106 15.71 -33.78 -7.57
N GLY A 107 16.50 -34.40 -6.69
CA GLY A 107 17.46 -33.63 -5.92
C GLY A 107 16.95 -32.91 -4.68
N PHE A 108 17.12 -33.60 -3.56
CA PHE A 108 17.44 -33.01 -2.27
C PHE A 108 18.32 -31.75 -2.41
N GLY A 109 17.80 -30.59 -1.99
CA GLY A 109 18.55 -29.35 -1.80
C GLY A 109 18.48 -28.34 -2.95
N ASP A 110 17.72 -27.26 -2.78
CA ASP A 110 18.32 -25.92 -2.87
C ASP A 110 17.44 -24.83 -2.25
N SER A 111 18.06 -24.04 -1.39
CA SER A 111 17.58 -22.75 -0.90
C SER A 111 17.86 -21.72 -1.98
N LEU A 112 16.88 -20.94 -2.47
CA LEU A 112 17.14 -19.82 -3.37
C LEU A 112 16.15 -18.64 -3.15
N PRO A 113 16.54 -17.38 -3.43
CA PRO A 113 17.66 -16.66 -2.85
C PRO A 113 17.15 -15.27 -2.42
N VAL A 114 16.67 -15.12 -1.19
CA VAL A 114 16.65 -13.79 -0.59
C VAL A 114 18.08 -13.58 -0.11
N ASP A 115 18.87 -12.76 -0.79
CA ASP A 115 20.21 -12.41 -0.31
C ASP A 115 20.04 -11.59 0.98
N VAL A 116 19.91 -12.29 2.10
CA VAL A 116 19.75 -11.72 3.44
C VAL A 116 20.90 -10.75 3.73
N ASN A 117 22.09 -10.98 3.16
CA ASN A 117 23.24 -10.10 3.33
C ASN A 117 23.05 -8.78 2.57
N GLU A 118 22.50 -8.81 1.36
CA GLU A 118 22.16 -7.60 0.60
C GLU A 118 21.12 -6.75 1.33
N PHE A 119 20.05 -7.37 1.83
CA PHE A 119 19.00 -6.66 2.54
C PHE A 119 19.50 -6.06 3.87
N ASN A 120 20.28 -6.83 4.63
CA ASN A 120 20.91 -6.34 5.86
C ASN A 120 21.87 -5.18 5.60
N ARG A 121 22.58 -5.19 4.45
CA ARG A 121 23.44 -4.08 4.04
C ARG A 121 22.63 -2.83 3.74
N GLN A 122 21.56 -2.95 2.96
CA GLN A 122 20.67 -1.83 2.63
C GLN A 122 20.01 -1.23 3.88
N TYR A 123 19.60 -2.08 4.83
CA TYR A 123 19.05 -1.65 6.11
C TYR A 123 20.09 -0.86 6.93
N ALA A 124 21.31 -1.38 7.05
CA ALA A 124 22.39 -0.71 7.78
C ALA A 124 22.81 0.62 7.12
N GLU A 125 22.73 0.73 5.80
CA GLU A 125 23.00 1.97 5.07
C GLU A 125 21.90 3.02 5.29
N ALA A 126 20.62 2.61 5.21
CA ALA A 126 19.49 3.48 5.47
C ALA A 126 19.51 4.05 6.91
N GLU A 127 19.86 3.23 7.89
CA GLU A 127 19.97 3.65 9.29
C GLU A 127 21.09 4.69 9.48
N LYS A 128 22.23 4.52 8.83
CA LYS A 128 23.33 5.51 8.84
C LYS A 128 22.93 6.85 8.20
N VAL A 129 22.15 6.83 7.12
CA VAL A 129 21.66 8.05 6.47
C VAL A 129 20.70 8.79 7.40
N LEU A 130 19.75 8.06 8.00
CA LEU A 130 18.79 8.61 8.95
C LEU A 130 19.48 9.27 10.15
N GLU A 131 20.52 8.62 10.71
CA GLU A 131 21.29 9.15 11.83
C GLU A 131 22.01 10.47 11.47
N LYS A 132 22.56 10.55 10.26
CA LYS A 132 23.21 11.78 9.76
C LYS A 132 22.21 12.91 9.59
N GLU A 133 21.03 12.64 9.02
CA GLU A 133 19.97 13.64 8.88
C GLU A 133 19.47 14.13 10.24
N LYS A 134 19.22 13.23 11.20
CA LYS A 134 18.85 13.59 12.58
C LYS A 134 19.90 14.49 13.23
N ARG A 135 21.19 14.18 13.06
CA ARG A 135 22.29 15.00 13.59
C ARG A 135 22.37 16.37 12.91
N HIS A 136 22.11 16.43 11.61
CA HIS A 136 22.08 17.69 10.86
C HIS A 136 20.91 18.57 11.31
N LEU A 137 19.72 17.98 11.47
CA LEU A 137 18.52 18.66 11.95
C LEU A 137 18.73 19.22 13.37
N ALA A 138 19.27 18.41 14.29
CA ALA A 138 19.56 18.83 15.65
C ALA A 138 20.56 19.99 15.72
N ARG A 139 21.55 20.02 14.82
CA ARG A 139 22.51 21.14 14.71
C ARG A 139 21.86 22.40 14.17
N SER A 140 21.00 22.29 13.15
CA SER A 140 20.24 23.41 12.60
C SER A 140 19.28 24.01 13.63
N SER A 141 18.56 23.16 14.39
CA SER A 141 17.67 23.60 15.47
C SER A 141 18.41 24.29 16.62
N ARG A 142 19.60 23.80 17.01
CA ARG A 142 20.43 24.43 18.05
C ARG A 142 20.99 25.79 17.60
N ARG A 143 21.33 25.95 16.32
CA ARG A 143 21.78 27.24 15.77
C ARG A 143 20.64 28.27 15.76
N ARG A 144 19.46 27.88 15.29
CA ARG A 144 18.27 28.75 15.30
C ARG A 144 17.90 29.22 16.71
N ARG A 145 17.93 28.35 17.72
CA ARG A 145 17.65 28.75 19.12
C ARG A 145 18.67 29.75 19.67
N LYS A 146 19.96 29.58 19.35
CA LYS A 146 21.00 30.54 19.76
C LYS A 146 20.87 31.88 19.03
N GLU A 147 20.53 31.86 17.74
CA GLU A 147 20.28 33.08 16.97
C GLU A 147 19.03 33.83 17.49
N GLU A 148 17.99 33.09 17.90
CA GLU A 148 16.77 33.64 18.49
C GLU A 148 17.03 34.21 19.91
N GLU A 149 17.82 33.53 20.76
CA GLU A 149 18.21 34.05 22.07
C GLU A 149 19.10 35.31 21.98
N VAL A 150 19.96 35.42 20.97
CA VAL A 150 20.85 36.58 20.75
C VAL A 150 20.11 37.80 20.20
N MET A 151 18.96 37.63 19.54
CA MET A 151 18.14 38.75 19.06
C MET A 151 17.17 39.32 20.12
N VAL A 152 16.91 38.58 21.20
CA VAL A 152 15.92 38.95 22.23
C VAL A 152 16.58 39.55 23.48
N GLY A 153 17.90 39.40 23.66
CA GLY A 153 18.68 40.03 24.74
C GLY A 153 19.45 41.26 24.25
#